data_AF-A0A930E963-F1
#
_entry.id   AF-A0A930E963-F1
#
_cell.length_a   1.000
_cell.length_b   1.000
_cell.length_c   1.000
_cell.angle_alpha   90.00
_cell.angle_beta   90.00
_cell.angle_gamma   90.00
#
_symmetry.space_group_name_H-M   'P 1'
#
loop_
_entity.id
_entity.type
_entity.pdbx_description
1 polymer ?
#
loop_
_entity_poly.entity_id
_entity_poly.type
_entity_poly.pdbx_seq_one_letter_code
_entity_poly.pdbx_strand_id
1 'polypeptide(L)' 'IVEFFGKNINVVEVANLCNTISYEILCGISNRVPRIYK' A
#
# COMPACT_ATOMS: atom_id res chain seq x y z
N ILE A 1 6.71 -13.09 8.15
CA ILE A 1 5.67 -12.49 7.27
C ILE A 1 5.79 -10.98 7.47
N VAL A 2 5.90 -10.21 6.39
CA VAL A 2 6.03 -8.76 6.45
C VAL A 2 4.79 -8.14 5.80
N GLU A 3 4.18 -7.17 6.47
CA GLU A 3 3.01 -6.42 6.00
C GLU A 3 3.42 -4.96 5.82
N PHE A 4 3.25 -4.40 4.63
CA PHE A 4 3.50 -2.97 4.36
C PHE A 4 2.25 -2.11 4.59
N PHE A 5 1.09 -2.63 4.23
CA PHE A 5 -0.23 -2.06 4.50
C PHE A 5 -1.29 -3.18 4.33
N GLY A 6 -2.36 -3.14 5.10
CA GLY A 6 -3.36 -4.21 5.14
C GLY A 6 -4.26 -4.13 6.37
N LYS A 7 -4.44 -5.26 7.05
CA LYS A 7 -5.36 -5.37 8.19
C LYS A 7 -4.80 -4.69 9.45
N ASN A 8 -3.49 -4.75 9.67
CA ASN A 8 -2.87 -4.23 10.88
C ASN A 8 -2.26 -2.83 10.69
N ILE A 9 -1.97 -2.45 9.45
CA ILE A 9 -1.34 -1.18 9.11
C ILE A 9 -2.18 -0.49 8.04
N ASN A 10 -2.69 0.71 8.32
CA ASN A 10 -3.52 1.43 7.37
C ASN A 10 -2.65 2.11 6.29
N VAL A 11 -3.03 1.96 5.02
CA VAL A 11 -2.35 2.63 3.89
C VAL A 11 -2.33 4.16 4.03
N VAL A 12 -3.31 4.75 4.71
CA VAL A 12 -3.36 6.20 4.96
C VAL A 12 -2.27 6.64 5.96
N GLU A 13 -2.02 5.84 7.00
CA GLU A 13 -0.95 6.13 7.97
C GLU A 13 0.42 6.07 7.30
N VAL A 14 0.62 5.08 6.43
CA VAL A 14 1.85 4.95 5.62
C VAL A 14 1.99 6.14 4.68
N ALA A 15 0.92 6.57 4.01
CA ALA A 15 0.93 7.73 3.14
C ALA A 15 1.34 9.02 3.88
N ASN A 16 0.79 9.23 5.09
CA ASN A 16 1.14 10.37 5.93
C ASN A 16 2.62 10.36 6.35
N LEU A 17 3.18 9.18 6.69
CA LEU A 17 4.60 9.05 7.00
C LEU A 17 5.50 9.34 5.78
N CYS A 18 5.01 9.04 4.59
CA CYS A 18 5.71 9.28 3.33
C CYS A 18 5.40 10.65 2.70
N ASN A 19 4.67 11.55 3.38
CA ASN A 19 4.22 12.85 2.86
C ASN A 19 3.53 12.75 1.48
N THR A 20 2.71 11.72 1.30
CA THR A 20 1.95 11.44 0.07
C THR A 20 0.48 11.14 0.42
N ILE A 21 -0.33 10.83 -0.58
CA ILE A 21 -1.71 10.37 -0.43
C ILE A 21 -1.82 8.87 -0.71
N SER A 22 -2.77 8.20 -0.08
CA SER A 22 -3.00 6.75 -0.25
C SER A 22 -3.21 6.33 -1.70
N TYR A 23 -3.77 7.22 -2.52
CA TYR A 23 -3.97 7.00 -3.96
C TYR A 23 -2.65 6.79 -4.71
N GLU A 24 -1.60 7.58 -4.42
CA GLU A 24 -0.30 7.43 -5.08
C GLU A 24 0.35 6.09 -4.74
N ILE A 25 0.23 5.64 -3.48
CA ILE A 25 0.74 4.33 -3.06
C ILE A 25 0.01 3.21 -3.81
N LEU A 26 -1.33 3.25 -3.84
CA LEU A 26 -2.14 2.19 -4.45
C LEU A 26 -1.96 2.14 -5.98
N CYS A 27 -1.97 3.28 -6.65
CA CYS A 27 -1.79 3.38 -8.10
C CYS A 27 -0.33 3.22 -8.54
N GLY A 28 0.63 3.52 -7.67
CA GLY A 28 2.07 3.39 -7.92
C GLY A 28 2.59 1.95 -7.89
N ILE A 29 1.76 0.96 -7.50
CA ILE A 29 2.15 -0.45 -7.46
C ILE A 29 2.42 -0.96 -8.88
N SER A 30 3.70 -1.15 -9.18
CA SER A 30 4.14 -1.67 -10.48
C SER A 30 3.53 -3.03 -10.81
N ASN A 31 3.40 -3.33 -12.10
CA ASN A 31 2.90 -4.62 -12.60
C ASN A 31 3.77 -5.83 -12.22
N ARG A 32 4.96 -5.63 -11.65
CA ARG A 32 5.80 -6.69 -11.10
C ARG A 32 5.17 -7.39 -9.89
N VAL A 33 4.31 -6.68 -9.15
CA VAL A 33 3.65 -7.24 -7.96
C VAL A 33 2.41 -8.04 -8.39
N PRO A 34 2.35 -9.35 -8.09
CA PRO A 34 1.21 -10.18 -8.48
C PRO A 34 -0.05 -9.79 -7.70
N ARG A 35 -1.19 -9.79 -8.39
CA ARG A 35 -2.52 -9.53 -7.80
C ARG A 35 -3.22 -10.86 -7.56
N ILE A 36 -3.61 -11.12 -6.32
CA ILE A 36 -4.30 -12.33 -5.90
C ILE A 36 -5.72 -11.91 -5.49
N TYR A 37 -6.72 -12.46 -6.18
CA TYR A 37 -8.14 -12.27 -5.85
C TYR A 37 -8.62 -13.46 -5.02
N LYS A 38 -9.51 -13.21 -4.07
CA LYS A 38 -10.06 -14.22 -3.16
C LYS A 38 -11.58 -14.24 -3.27
#